data_AF-A0A1F8GXA4-F1
#
_entry.id   AF-A0A1F8GXA4-F1
#
_cell.length_a   1.000
_cell.length_b   1.000
_cell.length_c   1.000
_cell.angle_alpha   90.00
_cell.angle_beta   90.00
_cell.angle_gamma   90.00
#
_symmetry.space_group_name_H-M   'P 1'
#
loop_
_entity.id
_entity.type
_entity.pdbx_description
1 polymer ?
#
loop_
_entity_poly.entity_id
_entity_poly.type
_entity_poly.pdbx_seq_one_letter_code
_entity_poly.pdbx_strand_id
1 'polypeptide(L)'
;MENTTPPLAGMPTHSSKASMIGLAVAMLVIGLVAGYYLGNSKSGDVTYQTVSPTVTATPNNIAGPDMPAPKYTNTEHEFEFRYPDHLILPDMRGTEGQWTESFSVANPETLEQWERECKQGCMGSPYVFSLIVYFGQNPTLDQYMQSQGSSPTRVRTTLAGKSAYEEQRGAYDEYQITTENGGKIYVLNFPGATGKSNFTKEQEVILSTFRFTN
;
A
#
# COMPACT_ATOMS: atom_id res chain seq x y z
N MET A 1 46.45 -9.39 -63.68
CA MET A 1 46.95 -9.29 -62.30
C MET A 1 45.76 -9.45 -61.40
N GLU A 2 45.53 -10.68 -60.93
CA GLU A 2 44.49 -10.99 -59.95
C GLU A 2 45.03 -10.66 -58.56
N ASN A 3 44.26 -9.89 -57.79
CA ASN A 3 44.58 -9.50 -56.42
C ASN A 3 43.71 -10.35 -55.49
N THR A 4 44.25 -11.45 -54.99
CA THR A 4 43.60 -12.34 -54.01
C THR A 4 44.08 -12.03 -52.61
N THR A 5 43.28 -11.28 -51.85
CA THR A 5 43.44 -11.20 -50.39
C THR A 5 42.56 -12.29 -49.75
N PRO A 6 43.11 -13.22 -48.96
CA PRO A 6 42.29 -14.21 -48.25
C PRO A 6 41.54 -13.54 -47.08
N PRO A 7 40.29 -13.93 -46.78
CA PRO A 7 39.60 -13.46 -45.58
C PRO A 7 40.22 -14.07 -44.32
N LEU A 8 40.31 -13.25 -43.26
CA LEU A 8 40.77 -13.67 -41.94
C LEU A 8 39.91 -14.83 -41.40
N ALA A 9 40.58 -15.91 -41.00
CA ALA A 9 40.01 -16.98 -40.22
C ALA A 9 39.75 -16.51 -38.78
N GLY A 10 38.56 -16.79 -38.25
CA GLY A 10 38.35 -16.79 -36.79
C GLY A 10 37.15 -16.02 -36.22
N MET A 11 36.03 -15.87 -36.93
CA MET A 11 34.78 -15.50 -36.25
C MET A 11 33.90 -16.75 -36.05
N PRO A 12 33.58 -17.13 -34.79
CA PRO A 12 32.57 -18.14 -34.55
C PRO A 12 31.23 -17.62 -35.07
N THR A 13 30.64 -18.34 -36.02
CA THR A 13 29.23 -18.19 -36.37
C THR A 13 28.41 -18.58 -35.15
N HIS A 14 28.04 -17.60 -34.33
CA HIS A 14 27.05 -17.81 -33.28
C HIS A 14 25.71 -18.14 -33.94
N SER A 15 25.33 -19.42 -33.87
CA SER A 15 23.99 -19.87 -34.24
C SER A 15 22.98 -19.13 -33.38
N SER A 16 22.29 -18.15 -33.96
CA SER A 16 21.28 -17.29 -33.32
C SER A 16 20.14 -18.08 -32.67
N LYS A 17 19.99 -19.37 -32.99
CA LYS A 17 19.01 -20.28 -32.40
C LYS A 17 19.42 -20.77 -31.00
N ALA A 18 20.70 -21.00 -30.75
CA ALA A 18 21.18 -21.47 -29.44
C ALA A 18 21.11 -20.36 -28.37
N SER A 19 21.35 -19.11 -28.77
CA SER A 19 21.29 -17.95 -27.87
C SER A 19 19.86 -17.58 -27.48
N MET A 20 18.88 -17.73 -28.38
CA MET A 20 17.47 -17.48 -28.07
C MET A 20 16.85 -18.55 -27.15
N ILE A 21 17.24 -19.82 -27.31
CA ILE A 21 16.78 -20.90 -26.43
C ILE A 21 17.33 -20.72 -25.02
N GLY A 22 18.61 -20.33 -24.88
CA GLY A 22 19.21 -20.05 -23.57
C GLY A 22 18.49 -18.93 -22.80
N LEU A 23 18.10 -17.86 -23.51
CA LEU A 23 17.34 -16.75 -22.92
C LEU A 23 15.92 -17.18 -22.50
N ALA A 24 15.23 -17.97 -23.33
CA ALA A 24 13.90 -18.48 -23.04
C ALA A 24 13.88 -19.43 -21.83
N VAL A 25 14.89 -20.31 -21.72
CA VAL A 25 15.04 -21.21 -20.56
C VAL A 25 15.36 -20.42 -19.29
N ALA A 26 16.19 -19.38 -19.36
CA ALA A 26 16.50 -18.52 -18.22
C ALA A 26 15.25 -17.76 -17.71
N MET A 27 14.42 -17.23 -18.61
CA MET A 27 13.16 -16.58 -18.22
C MET A 27 12.15 -17.57 -17.63
N LEU A 28 12.11 -18.81 -18.15
CA LEU A 28 11.23 -19.85 -17.63
C LEU A 28 11.64 -20.28 -16.21
N VAL A 29 12.95 -20.37 -15.92
CA VAL A 29 13.46 -20.67 -14.57
C VAL A 29 13.19 -19.52 -13.61
N ILE A 30 13.36 -18.26 -14.03
CA ILE A 30 13.03 -17.09 -13.19
C ILE A 30 11.52 -17.06 -12.90
N GLY A 31 10.68 -17.33 -13.91
CA GLY A 31 9.22 -17.41 -13.75
C GLY A 31 8.78 -18.54 -12.81
N LEU A 32 9.41 -19.71 -12.89
CA LEU A 32 9.13 -20.84 -12.00
C LEU A 32 9.59 -20.59 -10.56
N VAL A 33 10.74 -19.93 -10.37
CA VAL A 33 11.22 -19.56 -9.03
C VAL A 33 10.31 -18.50 -8.42
N ALA A 34 9.97 -17.44 -9.15
CA ALA A 34 9.03 -16.41 -8.67
C ALA A 34 7.64 -16.99 -8.36
N GLY A 35 7.13 -17.87 -9.23
CA GLY A 35 5.85 -18.57 -9.00
C GLY A 35 5.87 -19.51 -7.80
N TYR A 36 7.01 -20.17 -7.50
CA TYR A 36 7.15 -21.03 -6.33
C TYR A 36 7.18 -20.23 -5.02
N TYR A 37 7.81 -19.05 -5.00
CA TYR A 37 7.83 -18.18 -3.82
C TYR A 37 6.49 -17.46 -3.58
N LEU A 38 5.77 -17.09 -4.64
CA LEU A 38 4.44 -16.47 -4.54
C LEU A 38 3.32 -17.51 -4.28
N GLY A 39 3.49 -18.76 -4.72
CA GLY A 39 2.48 -19.82 -4.57
C GLY A 39 2.51 -20.57 -3.24
N ASN A 40 3.57 -20.46 -2.44
CA ASN A 40 3.74 -21.17 -1.17
C ASN A 40 3.53 -20.31 0.08
N SER A 41 3.03 -19.08 -0.07
CA SER A 41 2.54 -18.28 1.05
C SER A 41 1.25 -18.90 1.58
N LYS A 42 1.36 -19.94 2.40
CA LYS A 42 0.25 -20.42 3.21
C LYS A 42 -0.18 -19.27 4.10
N SER A 43 -1.37 -18.75 3.86
CA SER A 43 -2.09 -17.85 4.76
C SER A 43 -2.16 -18.54 6.12
N GLY A 44 -1.31 -18.11 7.06
CA GLY A 44 -1.39 -18.56 8.44
C GLY A 44 -2.68 -18.02 9.03
N ASP A 45 -3.50 -18.91 9.61
CA ASP A 45 -4.62 -18.51 10.46
C ASP A 45 -4.09 -17.61 11.57
N VAL A 46 -4.39 -16.31 11.49
CA VAL A 46 -4.14 -15.37 12.57
C VAL A 46 -5.25 -15.57 13.59
N THR A 47 -4.90 -16.15 14.74
CA THR A 47 -5.79 -16.25 15.90
C THR A 47 -5.99 -14.87 16.53
N TYR A 48 -7.19 -14.32 16.37
CA TYR A 48 -7.60 -13.08 17.02
C TYR A 48 -7.86 -13.32 18.50
N GLN A 49 -7.07 -12.69 19.38
CA GLN A 49 -7.44 -12.56 20.80
C GLN A 49 -8.26 -11.29 20.99
N THR A 50 -9.58 -11.45 21.13
CA THR A 50 -10.47 -10.37 21.54
C THR A 50 -10.34 -10.12 23.04
N VAL A 51 -9.80 -8.95 23.41
CA VAL A 51 -10.02 -8.34 24.72
C VAL A 51 -10.99 -7.18 24.51
N SER A 52 -12.25 -7.35 24.90
CA SER A 52 -13.26 -6.28 24.85
C SER A 52 -13.11 -5.36 26.06
N PRO A 53 -12.81 -4.06 25.90
CA PRO A 53 -13.05 -3.10 26.97
C PRO A 53 -14.56 -2.83 27.10
N THR A 54 -15.07 -2.90 28.32
CA THR A 54 -16.44 -2.49 28.64
C THR A 54 -16.54 -0.97 28.58
N VAL A 55 -17.30 -0.42 27.63
CA VAL A 55 -17.63 1.01 27.59
C VAL A 55 -19.14 1.17 27.60
N THR A 56 -19.63 1.85 28.64
CA THR A 56 -21.04 2.24 28.80
C THR A 56 -21.37 3.33 27.78
N ALA A 57 -22.36 3.08 26.92
CA ALA A 57 -22.78 4.00 25.88
C ALA A 57 -23.49 5.23 26.45
N THR A 58 -23.23 6.40 25.85
CA THR A 58 -24.19 7.50 25.77
C THR A 58 -24.02 8.17 24.40
N PRO A 59 -25.09 8.34 23.61
CA PRO A 59 -24.98 8.96 22.29
C PRO A 59 -24.97 10.48 22.43
N ASN A 60 -24.19 11.19 21.60
CA ASN A 60 -24.63 12.40 20.89
C ASN A 60 -23.48 13.07 20.10
N ASN A 61 -23.73 13.27 18.81
CA ASN A 61 -23.49 14.50 18.04
C ASN A 61 -22.31 15.40 18.47
N ILE A 62 -21.11 15.26 17.87
CA ILE A 62 -20.11 16.36 17.90
C ILE A 62 -19.28 16.36 16.62
N ALA A 63 -19.49 17.36 15.75
CA ALA A 63 -18.53 17.76 14.75
C ALA A 63 -17.97 19.14 15.12
N GLY A 64 -16.67 19.20 15.37
CA GLY A 64 -15.90 20.41 15.65
C GLY A 64 -14.43 20.04 15.93
N PRO A 65 -13.50 21.01 15.89
CA PRO A 65 -12.08 20.83 16.24
C PRO A 65 -11.83 20.33 17.68
N ASP A 66 -12.90 20.14 18.45
CA ASP A 66 -12.94 19.63 19.82
C ASP A 66 -13.34 18.15 19.92
N MET A 67 -13.32 17.38 18.81
CA MET A 67 -13.44 15.92 18.94
C MET A 67 -12.26 15.41 19.78
N PRO A 68 -12.50 14.68 20.88
CA PRO A 68 -11.46 13.91 21.53
C PRO A 68 -10.92 12.93 20.47
N ALA A 69 -9.75 13.24 19.93
CA ALA A 69 -9.14 12.45 18.89
C ALA A 69 -7.89 11.79 19.46
N PRO A 70 -7.96 10.50 19.86
CA PRO A 70 -6.79 9.72 20.22
C PRO A 70 -5.65 9.97 19.23
N LYS A 71 -4.45 10.17 19.77
CA LYS A 71 -3.25 10.29 18.95
C LYS A 71 -2.62 8.91 18.80
N TYR A 72 -2.45 8.47 17.57
CA TYR A 72 -1.61 7.33 17.25
C TYR A 72 -0.22 7.83 16.84
N THR A 73 0.81 7.26 17.43
CA THR A 73 2.20 7.55 17.09
C THR A 73 2.91 6.23 16.83
N ASN A 74 3.51 6.09 15.66
CA ASN A 74 4.40 4.98 15.35
C ASN A 74 5.83 5.52 15.27
N THR A 75 6.65 5.17 16.27
CA THR A 75 8.04 5.62 16.37
C THR A 75 8.99 4.87 15.44
N GLU A 76 8.64 3.65 15.04
CA GLU A 76 9.45 2.81 14.14
C GLU A 76 9.38 3.34 12.70
N HIS A 77 8.19 3.78 12.27
CA HIS A 77 7.93 4.34 10.94
C HIS A 77 7.74 5.86 10.94
N GLU A 78 8.04 6.52 12.05
CA GLU A 78 8.20 7.99 12.17
C GLU A 78 7.00 8.82 11.71
N PHE A 79 5.79 8.38 12.06
CA PHE A 79 4.55 9.09 11.74
C PHE A 79 3.60 9.17 12.94
N GLU A 80 2.72 10.16 12.91
CA GLU A 80 1.57 10.24 13.80
C GLU A 80 0.34 10.77 13.08
N PHE A 81 -0.84 10.40 13.58
CA PHE A 81 -2.12 10.95 13.16
C PHE A 81 -3.11 10.86 14.32
N ARG A 82 -4.25 11.55 14.18
CA ARG A 82 -5.38 11.43 15.10
C ARG A 82 -6.58 10.86 14.37
N TYR A 83 -7.43 10.16 15.10
CA TYR A 83 -8.69 9.63 14.60
C TYR A 83 -9.79 9.86 15.64
N PRO A 84 -11.07 9.96 15.25
CA PRO A 84 -12.18 10.08 16.20
C PRO A 84 -12.24 8.94 17.23
N ASP A 85 -12.60 9.25 18.48
CA ASP A 85 -12.63 8.31 19.62
C ASP A 85 -13.58 7.11 19.47
N HIS A 86 -14.64 7.24 18.67
CA HIS A 86 -15.56 6.14 18.37
C HIS A 86 -15.01 5.13 17.35
N LEU A 87 -13.91 5.46 16.67
CA LEU A 87 -13.21 4.54 15.78
C LEU A 87 -12.16 3.75 16.54
N ILE A 88 -11.81 2.60 15.99
CA ILE A 88 -10.79 1.72 16.53
C ILE A 88 -9.63 1.59 15.55
N LEU A 89 -8.43 1.38 16.09
CA LEU A 89 -7.26 0.94 15.33
C LEU A 89 -7.12 -0.56 15.58
N PRO A 90 -7.78 -1.43 14.78
CA PRO A 90 -7.65 -2.87 14.98
C PRO A 90 -6.18 -3.27 14.91
N ASP A 91 -5.79 -4.25 15.73
CA ASP A 91 -4.42 -4.78 15.75
C ASP A 91 -4.17 -5.60 14.49
N MET A 92 -4.06 -4.91 13.37
CA MET A 92 -3.76 -5.46 12.07
C MET A 92 -2.37 -5.00 11.68
N ARG A 93 -1.36 -5.44 12.42
CA ARG A 93 0.00 -5.52 11.89
C ARG A 93 0.06 -6.67 10.88
N GLY A 94 -0.63 -6.50 9.75
CA GLY A 94 -0.48 -7.37 8.62
C GLY A 94 0.88 -7.09 7.99
N THR A 95 1.83 -8.01 8.15
CA THR A 95 2.99 -8.03 7.26
C THR A 95 2.49 -8.56 5.91
N GLU A 96 2.21 -7.66 4.96
CA GLU A 96 1.95 -8.06 3.56
C GLU A 96 3.23 -8.61 2.89
N GLY A 97 4.34 -8.68 3.63
CA GLY A 97 5.65 -9.20 3.26
C GLY A 97 6.70 -8.81 4.30
N GLN A 98 7.98 -9.11 4.05
CA GLN A 98 9.09 -8.73 4.95
C GLN A 98 9.35 -7.21 5.04
N TRP A 99 8.68 -6.42 4.20
CA TRP A 99 9.04 -5.04 3.87
C TRP A 99 7.83 -4.10 3.87
N THR A 100 6.71 -4.55 4.43
CA THR A 100 5.45 -3.81 4.45
C THR A 100 4.76 -3.93 5.81
N GLU A 101 4.24 -2.80 6.28
CA GLU A 101 3.35 -2.75 7.44
C GLU A 101 2.10 -1.96 7.09
N SER A 102 0.94 -2.53 7.43
CA SER A 102 -0.35 -1.91 7.23
C SER A 102 -0.93 -1.45 8.57
N PHE A 103 -1.61 -0.31 8.56
CA PHE A 103 -2.33 0.26 9.70
C PHE A 103 -3.71 0.67 9.20
N SER A 104 -4.76 0.31 9.93
CA SER A 104 -6.13 0.64 9.52
C SER A 104 -6.89 1.27 10.67
N VAL A 105 -7.84 2.14 10.34
CA VAL A 105 -8.82 2.69 11.28
C VAL A 105 -10.21 2.27 10.79
N ALA A 106 -11.00 1.68 11.68
CA ALA A 106 -12.31 1.13 11.36
C ALA A 106 -13.38 1.66 12.31
N ASN A 107 -14.63 1.68 11.84
CA ASN A 107 -15.77 1.72 12.74
C ASN A 107 -15.97 0.29 13.31
N PRO A 108 -16.10 0.12 14.64
CA PRO A 108 -16.23 -1.20 15.25
C PRO A 108 -17.45 -1.97 14.74
N GLU A 109 -18.57 -1.29 14.46
CA GLU A 109 -19.79 -1.93 13.95
C GLU A 109 -19.61 -2.43 12.52
N THR A 110 -18.97 -1.64 11.66
CA THR A 110 -18.70 -2.03 10.26
C THR A 110 -17.65 -3.13 10.19
N LEU A 111 -16.66 -3.11 11.09
CA LEU A 111 -15.67 -4.17 11.20
C LEU A 111 -16.33 -5.49 11.64
N GLU A 112 -17.13 -5.47 12.70
CA GLU A 112 -17.82 -6.67 13.18
C GLU A 112 -18.78 -7.23 12.12
N GLN A 113 -19.52 -6.36 11.43
CA GLN A 113 -20.37 -6.76 10.32
C GLN A 113 -19.56 -7.41 9.20
N TRP A 114 -18.47 -6.78 8.78
CA TRP A 114 -17.59 -7.31 7.74
C TRP A 114 -16.98 -8.66 8.14
N GLU A 115 -16.54 -8.82 9.38
CA GLU A 115 -16.00 -10.11 9.88
C GLU A 115 -17.06 -11.22 9.86
N ARG A 116 -18.32 -10.90 10.17
CA ARG A 116 -19.44 -11.86 10.06
C ARG A 116 -19.72 -12.23 8.60
N GLU A 117 -19.74 -11.25 7.71
CA GLU A 117 -20.03 -11.43 6.28
C GLU A 117 -18.87 -12.11 5.53
N CYS A 118 -17.61 -11.91 5.95
CA CYS A 118 -16.44 -12.41 5.22
C CYS A 118 -16.19 -13.90 5.36
N LYS A 119 -16.84 -14.55 6.33
CA LYS A 119 -16.99 -16.00 6.33
C LYS A 119 -17.76 -16.51 5.11
N GLN A 120 -18.44 -15.63 4.36
CA GLN A 120 -19.26 -15.95 3.19
C GLN A 120 -18.79 -15.26 1.90
N GLY A 121 -17.68 -14.49 1.94
CA GLY A 121 -17.04 -13.85 0.77
C GLY A 121 -17.48 -12.40 0.53
N CYS A 122 -17.01 -11.45 1.34
CA CYS A 122 -17.37 -10.03 1.18
C CYS A 122 -16.86 -9.37 -0.10
N MET A 123 -17.59 -8.34 -0.55
CA MET A 123 -17.05 -7.22 -1.32
C MET A 123 -17.08 -5.95 -0.44
N GLY A 124 -15.95 -5.25 -0.33
CA GLY A 124 -15.85 -3.96 0.38
C GLY A 124 -14.81 -3.93 1.51
N SER A 125 -14.38 -2.72 1.86
CA SER A 125 -13.42 -2.45 2.95
C SER A 125 -14.17 -1.91 4.18
N PRO A 126 -13.99 -2.48 5.38
CA PRO A 126 -14.61 -1.97 6.61
C PRO A 126 -13.88 -0.73 7.16
N TYR A 127 -12.80 -0.31 6.51
CA TYR A 127 -11.89 0.72 7.00
C TYR A 127 -12.29 2.11 6.52
N VAL A 128 -12.22 3.08 7.43
CA VAL A 128 -12.34 4.52 7.15
C VAL A 128 -11.05 5.03 6.49
N PHE A 129 -9.93 4.44 6.89
CA PHE A 129 -8.57 4.80 6.47
C PHE A 129 -7.67 3.58 6.57
N SER A 130 -6.75 3.42 5.62
CA SER A 130 -5.60 2.56 5.78
C SER A 130 -4.31 3.24 5.35
N LEU A 131 -3.21 2.86 5.98
CA LEU A 131 -1.85 3.31 5.69
C LEU A 131 -0.99 2.08 5.46
N ILE A 132 -0.33 2.03 4.31
CA ILE A 132 0.68 1.01 4.01
C ILE A 132 2.04 1.70 3.98
N VAL A 133 2.99 1.18 4.75
CA VAL A 133 4.38 1.64 4.78
C VAL A 133 5.25 0.60 4.09
N TYR A 134 5.93 0.97 3.02
CA TYR A 134 6.93 0.14 2.34
C TYR A 134 8.33 0.56 2.81
N PHE A 135 9.08 -0.37 3.40
CA PHE A 135 10.44 -0.16 3.92
C PHE A 135 11.41 -1.20 3.34
N GLY A 136 12.64 -0.83 3.00
CA GLY A 136 13.70 -1.76 2.60
C GLY A 136 14.03 -1.86 1.10
N GLN A 137 13.16 -1.37 0.22
CA GLN A 137 13.52 -1.19 -1.20
C GLN A 137 14.06 0.21 -1.52
N ASN A 138 13.91 1.16 -0.58
CA ASN A 138 14.29 2.57 -0.68
C ASN A 138 14.03 3.23 -2.06
N PRO A 139 12.87 3.01 -2.73
CA PRO A 139 12.60 3.72 -3.97
C PRO A 139 12.35 5.20 -3.65
N THR A 140 12.82 6.08 -4.53
CA THR A 140 12.32 7.47 -4.52
C THR A 140 10.82 7.46 -4.84
N LEU A 141 10.09 8.49 -4.40
CA LEU A 141 8.67 8.64 -4.70
C LEU A 141 8.38 8.47 -6.21
N ASP A 142 9.17 9.13 -7.06
CA ASP A 142 8.96 9.10 -8.51
C ASP A 142 9.23 7.69 -9.09
N GLN A 143 10.24 6.96 -8.60
CA GLN A 143 10.49 5.57 -9.01
C GLN A 143 9.35 4.65 -8.58
N TYR A 144 8.83 4.83 -7.36
CA TYR A 144 7.67 4.08 -6.90
C TYR A 144 6.45 4.38 -7.79
N MET A 145 6.14 5.65 -8.06
CA MET A 145 5.00 5.99 -8.90
C MET A 145 5.14 5.49 -10.35
N GLN A 146 6.36 5.47 -10.90
CA GLN A 146 6.61 4.90 -12.22
C GLN A 146 6.36 3.39 -12.27
N SER A 147 6.70 2.65 -11.22
CA SER A 147 6.46 1.20 -11.15
C SER A 147 4.97 0.84 -11.05
N GLN A 148 4.15 1.76 -10.52
CA GLN A 148 2.69 1.65 -10.48
C GLN A 148 2.01 1.88 -11.85
N GLY A 149 2.77 2.19 -12.90
CA GLY A 149 2.24 2.52 -14.22
C GLY A 149 1.60 3.92 -14.27
N SER A 150 1.02 4.25 -15.43
CA SER A 150 0.34 5.54 -15.63
C SER A 150 -1.09 5.52 -15.07
N SER A 151 -1.46 6.57 -14.37
CA SER A 151 -2.83 6.82 -13.93
C SER A 151 -3.30 8.19 -14.45
N PRO A 152 -4.49 8.30 -15.08
CA PRO A 152 -4.99 9.55 -15.63
C PRO A 152 -5.41 10.56 -14.56
N THR A 153 -5.65 10.11 -13.33
CA THR A 153 -6.09 10.95 -12.21
C THR A 153 -4.94 11.38 -11.29
N ARG A 154 -3.72 10.90 -11.58
CA ARG A 154 -2.55 11.15 -10.74
C ARG A 154 -2.05 12.57 -10.91
N VAL A 155 -1.99 13.31 -9.80
CA VAL A 155 -1.46 14.67 -9.76
C VAL A 155 -0.45 14.83 -8.63
N ARG A 156 0.54 15.71 -8.81
CA ARG A 156 1.49 16.06 -7.74
C ARG A 156 0.80 16.96 -6.71
N THR A 157 1.14 16.74 -5.44
CA THR A 157 0.60 17.48 -4.30
C THR A 157 1.62 17.53 -3.17
N THR A 158 1.21 17.95 -1.98
CA THR A 158 2.02 17.89 -0.76
C THR A 158 1.25 17.25 0.38
N LEU A 159 1.94 16.44 1.19
CA LEU A 159 1.41 15.87 2.43
C LEU A 159 2.43 16.08 3.55
N ALA A 160 2.00 16.66 4.67
CA ALA A 160 2.87 16.94 5.83
C ALA A 160 4.20 17.64 5.47
N GLY A 161 4.17 18.57 4.50
CA GLY A 161 5.35 19.30 4.03
C GLY A 161 6.29 18.53 3.09
N LYS A 162 5.95 17.30 2.71
CA LYS A 162 6.69 16.48 1.74
C LYS A 162 5.98 16.45 0.38
N SER A 163 6.76 16.25 -0.68
CA SER A 163 6.22 16.00 -2.02
C SER A 163 5.40 14.71 -2.00
N ALA A 164 4.22 14.75 -2.63
CA ALA A 164 3.32 13.61 -2.69
C ALA A 164 2.66 13.51 -4.07
N TYR A 165 1.99 12.39 -4.30
CA TYR A 165 1.04 12.20 -5.38
C TYR A 165 -0.32 11.85 -4.80
N GLU A 166 -1.38 12.31 -5.45
CA GLU A 166 -2.74 11.87 -5.17
C GLU A 166 -3.40 11.33 -6.43
N GLU A 167 -4.20 10.28 -6.29
CA GLU A 167 -4.92 9.65 -7.40
C GLU A 167 -6.21 8.97 -6.93
N GLN A 168 -7.19 8.86 -7.82
CA GLN A 168 -8.37 8.02 -7.64
C GLN A 168 -8.06 6.61 -8.20
N ARG A 169 -8.27 5.56 -7.40
CA ARG A 169 -8.10 4.15 -7.80
C ARG A 169 -9.45 3.44 -8.00
N GLY A 170 -9.55 2.78 -9.15
CA GLY A 170 -10.82 2.44 -9.81
C GLY A 170 -11.40 1.05 -9.58
N ALA A 171 -11.19 0.42 -8.43
CA ALA A 171 -11.91 -0.82 -8.09
C ALA A 171 -12.91 -0.65 -6.93
N TYR A 172 -12.72 0.35 -6.05
CA TYR A 172 -13.49 0.51 -4.82
C TYR A 172 -13.81 1.97 -4.47
N ASP A 173 -13.82 2.87 -5.46
CA ASP A 173 -13.93 4.32 -5.23
C ASP A 173 -12.96 4.76 -4.13
N GLU A 174 -11.68 4.45 -4.32
CA GLU A 174 -10.65 4.71 -3.32
C GLU A 174 -9.80 5.91 -3.72
N TYR A 175 -9.57 6.81 -2.77
CA TYR A 175 -8.66 7.93 -2.94
C TYR A 175 -7.35 7.59 -2.27
N GLN A 176 -6.25 7.74 -2.99
CA GLN A 176 -4.91 7.41 -2.52
C GLN A 176 -4.04 8.66 -2.49
N ILE A 177 -3.26 8.83 -1.42
CA ILE A 177 -2.15 9.78 -1.34
C ILE A 177 -0.86 9.00 -1.06
N THR A 178 0.14 9.16 -1.91
CA THR A 178 1.45 8.51 -1.78
C THR A 178 2.54 9.55 -1.57
N THR A 179 3.38 9.35 -0.55
CA THR A 179 4.50 10.24 -0.22
C THR A 179 5.72 9.42 0.17
N GLU A 180 6.90 10.05 0.13
CA GLU A 180 8.15 9.48 0.62
C GLU A 180 8.64 10.28 1.84
N ASN A 181 9.17 9.57 2.83
CA ASN A 181 9.93 10.17 3.93
C ASN A 181 10.98 9.19 4.44
N GLY A 182 12.23 9.64 4.56
CA GLY A 182 13.31 8.85 5.15
C GLY A 182 13.61 7.53 4.42
N GLY A 183 13.42 7.49 3.09
CA GLY A 183 13.60 6.30 2.27
C GLY A 183 12.43 5.30 2.34
N LYS A 184 11.32 5.65 3.00
CA LYS A 184 10.12 4.81 3.09
C LYS A 184 9.01 5.41 2.22
N ILE A 185 8.20 4.56 1.59
CA ILE A 185 7.00 4.99 0.87
C ILE A 185 5.78 4.79 1.77
N TYR A 186 4.97 5.83 1.91
CA TYR A 186 3.72 5.82 2.66
C TYR A 186 2.57 5.94 1.67
N VAL A 187 1.65 5.00 1.72
CA VAL A 187 0.43 4.98 0.90
C VAL A 187 -0.77 5.09 1.82
N LEU A 188 -1.40 6.26 1.81
CA LEU A 188 -2.63 6.55 2.56
C LEU A 188 -3.82 6.30 1.63
N ASN A 189 -4.68 5.38 2.03
CA ASN A 189 -5.88 4.99 1.31
C ASN A 189 -7.13 5.43 2.08
N PHE A 190 -8.08 5.99 1.34
CA PHE A 190 -9.37 6.46 1.84
C PHE A 190 -10.47 5.75 1.04
N PRO A 191 -10.94 4.58 1.51
CA PRO A 191 -12.01 3.83 0.84
C PRO A 191 -13.30 4.65 0.75
N GLY A 192 -14.05 4.48 -0.35
CA GLY A 192 -15.31 5.18 -0.59
C GLY A 192 -15.18 6.68 -0.94
N ALA A 193 -13.96 7.20 -1.05
CA ALA A 193 -13.69 8.55 -1.52
C ALA A 193 -13.17 8.55 -2.96
N THR A 194 -13.79 9.34 -3.85
CA THR A 194 -13.28 9.56 -5.21
C THR A 194 -12.40 10.82 -5.33
N GLY A 195 -12.28 11.58 -4.25
CA GLY A 195 -11.56 12.84 -4.16
C GLY A 195 -11.68 13.45 -2.77
N LYS A 196 -10.80 14.39 -2.42
CA LYS A 196 -10.84 15.13 -1.14
C LYS A 196 -12.17 15.84 -0.87
N SER A 197 -12.87 16.27 -1.92
CA SER A 197 -14.20 16.90 -1.80
C SER A 197 -15.28 15.98 -1.25
N ASN A 198 -15.04 14.67 -1.25
CA ASN A 198 -16.00 13.65 -0.88
C ASN A 198 -15.57 12.92 0.41
N PHE A 199 -14.60 13.47 1.13
CA PHE A 199 -14.15 12.87 2.38
C PHE A 199 -15.25 12.95 3.43
N THR A 200 -15.34 11.88 4.23
CA THR A 200 -16.10 11.96 5.47
C THR A 200 -15.34 12.81 6.49
N LYS A 201 -16.02 13.30 7.53
CA LYS A 201 -15.37 14.10 8.60
C LYS A 201 -14.27 13.33 9.29
N GLU A 202 -14.45 12.02 9.46
CA GLU A 202 -13.45 11.12 10.03
C GLU A 202 -12.18 11.10 9.17
N GLN A 203 -12.32 11.00 7.85
CA GLN A 203 -11.21 11.00 6.90
C GLN A 203 -10.49 12.37 6.87
N GLU A 204 -11.25 13.47 6.95
CA GLU A 204 -10.68 14.82 7.07
C GLU A 204 -9.84 15.00 8.33
N VAL A 205 -10.29 14.49 9.48
CA VAL A 205 -9.54 14.53 10.75
C VAL A 205 -8.23 13.75 10.62
N ILE A 206 -8.29 12.53 10.07
CA ILE A 206 -7.09 11.68 9.90
C ILE A 206 -6.08 12.38 8.96
N LEU A 207 -6.52 12.83 7.79
CA LEU A 207 -5.62 13.47 6.82
C LEU A 207 -5.03 14.78 7.34
N SER A 208 -5.83 15.63 7.98
CA SER A 208 -5.40 16.95 8.46
C SER A 208 -4.42 16.89 9.65
N THR A 209 -4.47 15.79 10.40
CA THR A 209 -3.60 15.56 11.58
C THR A 209 -2.42 14.65 11.28
N PHE A 210 -2.32 14.07 10.08
CA PHE A 210 -1.18 13.28 9.66
C PHE A 210 0.11 14.12 9.63
N ARG A 211 1.15 13.65 10.30
CA ARG A 211 2.47 14.30 10.40
C ARG A 211 3.57 13.24 10.38
N PHE A 212 4.71 13.60 9.80
CA PHE A 212 5.96 12.93 10.11
C PHE A 212 6.54 13.47 11.41
N THR A 213 7.13 12.61 12.22
CA THR A 213 7.67 12.99 13.54
C THR A 213 9.15 13.38 13.49
N ASN A 214 9.82 13.15 12.37
CA ASN A 214 11.25 13.42 12.13
C ASN A 214 11.49 14.22 10.84
#